data_AF-A0A1Q6V9P8-F1
#
_entry.id   AF-A0A1Q6V9P8-F1
#
_cell.length_a   1.000
_cell.length_b   1.000
_cell.length_c   1.000
_cell.angle_alpha   90.00
_cell.angle_beta   90.00
_cell.angle_gamma   90.00
#
_symmetry.space_group_name_H-M   'P 1'
#
loop_
_entity.id
_entity.type
_entity.pdbx_description
1 polymer ?
#
loop_
_entity_poly.entity_id
_entity_poly.type
_entity_poly.pdbx_seq_one_letter_code
_entity_poly.pdbx_strand_id
1 'polypeptide(L)'
;MLWPGGLGVTYAVSRLIGLTTLPIFCDEAIHIQWAVQILRGHLLAPLDDGKLLHVWLIALGLPWVSDPLWVARVLAVLEGAIALYACFRIGARLYDRLAGFLCAALYVMCPFTLFYDRTALADGPLSAFAALTLLWSIAVIRREACMFCY
;
A
#
# COMPACT_ATOMS: atom_id res chain seq x y z
N MET A 1 11.99 10.24 -17.56
CA MET A 1 11.38 9.02 -16.97
C MET A 1 10.00 9.44 -16.44
N LEU A 2 8.96 9.39 -17.29
CA LEU A 2 7.63 9.90 -16.93
C LEU A 2 6.77 8.73 -16.46
N TRP A 3 6.44 8.72 -15.17
CA TRP A 3 5.43 7.85 -14.56
C TRP A 3 4.08 8.03 -15.29
N PRO A 4 3.24 6.99 -15.45
CA PRO A 4 1.88 7.15 -16.01
C PRO A 4 1.00 7.93 -15.01
N GLY A 5 1.19 9.24 -14.96
CA GLY A 5 0.49 10.14 -14.04
C GLY A 5 -1.03 9.99 -14.11
N GLY A 6 -1.57 9.72 -15.31
CA GLY A 6 -2.98 9.42 -15.50
C GLY A 6 -3.48 8.22 -14.68
N LEU A 7 -2.74 7.10 -14.65
CA LEU A 7 -3.12 5.93 -13.84
C LEU A 7 -3.01 6.23 -12.34
N GLY A 8 -2.00 7.00 -11.92
CA GLY A 8 -1.87 7.44 -10.53
C GLY A 8 -3.06 8.31 -10.09
N VAL A 9 -3.52 9.21 -10.95
CA VAL A 9 -4.73 10.02 -10.70
C VAL A 9 -5.98 9.14 -10.66
N THR A 10 -6.17 8.25 -11.62
CA THR A 10 -7.31 7.32 -11.63
C THR A 10 -7.33 6.45 -10.37
N TYR A 11 -6.17 5.97 -9.92
CA TYR A 11 -6.03 5.26 -8.65
C TYR A 11 -6.47 6.13 -7.47
N ALA A 12 -5.89 7.32 -7.32
CA ALA A 12 -6.22 8.21 -6.21
C ALA A 12 -7.72 8.57 -6.18
N VAL A 13 -8.30 8.93 -7.32
CA VAL A 13 -9.73 9.26 -7.46
C VAL A 13 -10.61 8.07 -7.06
N SER A 14 -10.33 6.89 -7.61
CA SER A 14 -11.15 5.69 -7.36
C SER A 14 -11.01 5.15 -5.93
N ARG A 15 -9.92 5.45 -5.22
CA ARG A 15 -9.69 4.97 -3.85
C ARG A 15 -10.06 6.00 -2.79
N LEU A 16 -9.85 7.29 -3.02
CA LEU A 16 -10.10 8.34 -2.02
C LEU A 16 -11.55 8.83 -1.98
N ILE A 17 -12.29 8.79 -3.10
CA ILE A 17 -13.68 9.26 -3.11
C ILE A 17 -14.56 8.32 -2.28
N GLY A 18 -15.29 8.88 -1.31
CA GLY A 18 -16.20 8.13 -0.44
C GLY A 18 -15.50 7.17 0.52
N LEU A 19 -14.29 7.52 0.98
CA LEU A 19 -13.43 6.61 1.74
C LEU A 19 -14.08 6.11 3.05
N THR A 20 -14.90 6.94 3.70
CA THR A 20 -15.59 6.61 4.96
C THR A 20 -17.08 6.30 4.78
N THR A 21 -17.54 6.15 3.53
CA THR A 21 -18.97 5.88 3.25
C THR A 21 -19.42 4.49 3.68
N LEU A 22 -18.51 3.51 3.64
CA LEU A 22 -18.75 2.19 4.21
C LEU A 22 -18.52 2.22 5.72
N PRO A 23 -19.36 1.51 6.52
CA PRO A 23 -19.15 1.40 7.95
C PRO A 23 -17.78 0.79 8.27
N ILE A 24 -17.33 1.01 9.50
CA ILE A 24 -16.07 0.45 9.99
C ILE A 24 -16.14 -1.08 10.07
N PHE A 25 -15.11 -1.77 9.58
CA PHE A 25 -14.98 -3.21 9.77
C PHE A 25 -14.33 -3.55 11.11
N CYS A 26 -14.57 -4.77 11.61
CA CYS A 26 -14.07 -5.22 12.91
C CYS A 26 -12.55 -5.04 13.05
N ASP A 27 -11.80 -5.50 12.05
CA ASP A 27 -10.33 -5.41 12.05
C ASP A 27 -9.83 -3.96 12.02
N GLU A 28 -10.50 -3.08 11.28
CA GLU A 28 -10.16 -1.65 11.26
C GLU A 28 -10.36 -1.04 12.65
N ALA A 29 -11.45 -1.38 13.33
CA ALA A 29 -11.73 -0.91 14.69
C ALA A 29 -10.66 -1.40 15.68
N ILE A 30 -10.25 -2.67 15.59
CA ILE A 30 -9.19 -3.25 16.43
C ILE A 30 -7.85 -2.54 16.18
N HIS A 31 -7.46 -2.35 14.92
CA HIS A 31 -6.21 -1.67 14.57
C HIS A 31 -6.18 -0.22 15.06
N ILE A 32 -7.29 0.52 14.91
CA ILE A 32 -7.41 1.89 15.41
C ILE A 32 -7.35 1.91 16.94
N GLN A 33 -8.00 0.96 17.63
CA GLN A 33 -7.94 0.88 19.09
C GLN A 33 -6.50 0.62 19.57
N TRP A 34 -5.79 -0.33 18.96
CA TRP A 34 -4.37 -0.54 19.28
C TRP A 34 -3.51 0.68 18.98
N ALA A 35 -3.76 1.40 17.90
CA ALA A 35 -3.06 2.65 17.60
C ALA A 35 -3.27 3.71 18.69
N VAL A 36 -4.48 3.81 19.24
CA VAL A 36 -4.76 4.66 20.42
C VAL A 36 -3.99 4.17 21.66
N GLN A 37 -3.86 2.86 21.85
CA GLN A 37 -3.06 2.30 22.96
C GLN A 37 -1.57 2.63 22.83
N ILE A 38 -1.02 2.59 21.61
CA ILE A 38 0.36 3.02 21.33
C ILE A 38 0.56 4.48 21.74
N LEU A 39 -0.37 5.38 21.37
CA LEU A 39 -0.31 6.79 21.77
C LEU A 39 -0.42 7.01 23.28
N ARG A 40 -0.97 6.04 24.03
CA ARG A 40 -1.03 6.04 25.51
C ARG A 40 0.19 5.39 26.18
N GLY A 41 1.17 4.94 25.40
CA GLY A 41 2.42 4.33 25.90
C GLY A 41 2.45 2.81 25.85
N HIS A 42 1.38 2.13 25.40
CA HIS A 42 1.36 0.68 25.21
C HIS A 42 1.91 0.30 23.84
N LEU A 43 3.21 0.52 23.65
CA LEU A 43 3.92 0.43 22.37
C LEU A 43 3.86 -0.93 21.67
N LEU A 44 3.64 -2.01 22.43
CA LEU A 44 3.64 -3.39 21.95
C LEU A 44 2.24 -4.02 21.92
N ALA A 45 1.17 -3.23 22.07
CA ALA A 45 -0.21 -3.72 22.10
C ALA A 45 -0.58 -4.70 20.96
N PRO A 46 -0.14 -4.52 19.69
CA PRO A 46 -0.48 -5.44 18.60
C PRO A 46 0.60 -6.50 18.30
N LEU A 47 1.56 -6.72 19.21
CA LEU A 47 2.72 -7.58 18.93
C LEU A 47 2.34 -9.05 18.76
N ASP A 48 1.45 -9.55 19.63
CA ASP A 48 1.04 -10.97 19.63
C ASP A 48 0.29 -11.35 18.34
N ASP A 49 -0.37 -10.39 17.70
CA ASP A 49 -1.06 -10.55 16.41
C ASP A 49 -0.14 -10.35 15.19
N GLY A 50 1.12 -9.94 15.38
CA GLY A 50 2.08 -9.72 14.29
C GLY A 50 1.77 -8.49 13.42
N LYS A 51 0.89 -7.59 13.86
CA LYS A 51 0.39 -6.43 13.07
C LYS A 51 1.05 -5.12 13.47
N LEU A 52 2.22 -5.18 14.08
CA LEU A 52 2.90 -4.03 14.70
C LEU A 52 3.09 -2.87 13.73
N LEU A 53 3.73 -3.09 12.58
CA LEU A 53 4.05 -2.03 11.62
C LEU A 53 2.81 -1.27 11.16
N HIS A 54 1.76 -1.99 10.76
CA HIS A 54 0.49 -1.42 10.30
C HIS A 54 -0.11 -0.48 11.35
N VAL A 55 -0.24 -0.97 12.58
CA VAL A 55 -0.85 -0.23 13.68
C VAL A 55 -0.01 0.99 14.08
N TRP A 56 1.33 0.89 14.04
CA TRP A 56 2.22 2.02 14.29
C TRP A 56 2.09 3.13 13.25
N LEU A 57 1.93 2.77 11.98
CA LEU A 57 1.69 3.75 10.91
C LEU A 57 0.35 4.46 11.11
N ILE A 58 -0.71 3.74 11.54
CA ILE A 58 -1.98 4.37 11.93
C ILE A 58 -1.76 5.32 13.11
N ALA A 59 -1.07 4.87 14.16
CA ALA A 59 -0.80 5.65 15.37
C ALA A 59 -0.05 6.96 15.06
N LEU A 60 0.90 6.93 14.11
CA LEU A 60 1.62 8.13 13.67
C LEU A 60 0.68 9.17 13.02
N GLY A 61 -0.37 8.71 12.31
CA GLY A 61 -1.33 9.57 11.62
C GLY A 61 -2.46 10.10 12.50
N LEU A 62 -2.84 9.38 13.57
CA LEU A 62 -3.98 9.73 14.43
C LEU A 62 -3.94 11.15 15.04
N PRO A 63 -2.79 11.71 15.48
CA PRO A 63 -2.76 13.04 16.08
C PRO A 63 -3.13 14.19 15.13
N TRP A 64 -3.09 13.96 13.81
CA TRP A 64 -3.17 15.01 12.80
C TRP A 64 -4.57 15.21 12.22
N VAL A 65 -5.49 14.26 12.44
CA VAL A 65 -6.81 14.24 11.81
C VAL A 65 -7.84 13.76 12.80
N SER A 66 -9.02 14.39 12.81
CA SER A 66 -10.08 14.10 13.78
C SER A 66 -10.80 12.78 13.56
N ASP A 67 -10.87 12.27 12.33
CA ASP A 67 -11.52 11.00 11.98
C ASP A 67 -10.48 9.86 11.93
N PRO A 68 -10.46 8.95 12.93
CA PRO A 68 -9.50 7.85 12.98
C PRO A 68 -9.65 6.85 11.82
N LEU A 69 -10.89 6.64 11.36
CA LEU A 69 -11.17 5.71 10.26
C LEU A 69 -10.63 6.27 8.96
N TRP A 70 -10.80 7.57 8.74
CA TRP A 70 -10.24 8.24 7.58
C TRP A 70 -8.71 8.11 7.55
N VAL A 71 -8.01 8.34 8.67
CA VAL A 71 -6.55 8.18 8.77
C VAL A 71 -6.13 6.77 8.37
N ALA A 72 -6.74 5.77 8.99
CA ALA A 72 -6.40 4.38 8.78
C ALA A 72 -6.61 3.97 7.31
N ARG A 73 -7.71 4.42 6.69
CA ARG A 73 -8.01 4.11 5.29
C ARG A 73 -7.15 4.89 4.30
N VAL A 74 -6.75 6.14 4.59
CA VAL A 74 -5.81 6.87 3.73
C VAL A 74 -4.45 6.20 3.72
N LEU A 75 -4.01 5.70 4.88
CA LEU A 75 -2.79 4.90 4.95
C LEU A 75 -2.87 3.65 4.06
N ALA A 76 -3.99 2.91 4.09
CA ALA A 76 -4.20 1.78 3.18
C ALA A 76 -4.11 2.18 1.70
N VAL A 77 -4.65 3.34 1.32
CA VAL A 77 -4.54 3.87 -0.04
C VAL A 77 -3.09 4.21 -0.41
N LEU A 78 -2.28 4.70 0.54
CA LEU A 78 -0.86 4.95 0.32
C LEU A 78 -0.07 3.64 0.14
N GLU A 79 -0.37 2.62 0.92
CA GLU A 79 0.23 1.29 0.80
C GLU A 79 -0.11 0.64 -0.55
N GLY A 80 -1.38 0.73 -0.97
CA GLY A 80 -1.78 0.28 -2.30
C GLY A 80 -1.15 1.10 -3.43
N ALA A 81 -0.89 2.39 -3.25
CA ALA A 81 -0.15 3.20 -4.22
C ALA A 81 1.31 2.73 -4.38
N ILE A 82 1.94 2.28 -3.29
CA ILE A 82 3.28 1.66 -3.31
C ILE A 82 3.22 0.34 -4.10
N ALA A 83 2.22 -0.49 -3.85
CA ALA A 83 2.01 -1.74 -4.60
C ALA A 83 1.77 -1.49 -6.09
N LEU A 84 0.92 -0.51 -6.45
CA LEU A 84 0.70 -0.07 -7.84
C LEU A 84 2.02 0.36 -8.51
N TYR A 85 2.83 1.15 -7.81
CA TYR A 85 4.15 1.57 -8.28
C TYR A 85 5.07 0.38 -8.52
N ALA A 86 5.13 -0.55 -7.57
CA ALA A 86 5.91 -1.76 -7.72
C ALA A 86 5.45 -2.58 -8.94
N CYS A 87 4.15 -2.82 -9.10
CA CYS A 87 3.57 -3.53 -10.25
C CYS A 87 3.97 -2.91 -11.59
N PHE A 88 3.85 -1.58 -11.74
CA PHE A 88 4.31 -0.89 -12.94
C PHE A 88 5.79 -1.15 -13.21
N ARG A 89 6.63 -0.97 -12.19
CA ARG A 89 8.09 -1.07 -12.30
C ARG A 89 8.56 -2.50 -12.54
N ILE A 90 7.83 -3.51 -12.08
CA ILE A 90 8.09 -4.93 -12.33
C ILE A 90 7.82 -5.24 -13.80
N GLY A 91 6.61 -4.95 -14.31
CA GLY A 91 6.28 -5.18 -15.72
C GLY A 91 7.22 -4.44 -16.68
N ALA A 92 7.53 -3.17 -16.36
CA ALA A 92 8.45 -2.36 -17.13
C ALA A 92 9.91 -2.85 -17.12
N ARG A 93 10.31 -3.57 -16.06
CA ARG A 93 11.66 -4.16 -15.99
C ARG A 93 11.71 -5.51 -16.66
N LEU A 94 10.70 -6.36 -16.50
CA LEU A 94 10.72 -7.72 -17.05
C LEU A 94 10.59 -7.69 -18.58
N TYR A 95 9.74 -6.82 -19.10
CA TYR A 95 9.44 -6.69 -20.51
C TYR A 95 9.71 -5.26 -20.97
N ASP A 96 8.67 -4.48 -21.20
CA ASP A 96 8.74 -3.11 -21.70
C ASP A 96 7.76 -2.17 -20.97
N ARG A 97 7.76 -0.91 -21.38
CA ARG A 97 6.90 0.12 -20.78
C ARG A 97 5.42 -0.16 -20.95
N LEU A 98 5.00 -0.77 -22.05
CA LEU A 98 3.60 -1.10 -22.29
C LEU A 98 3.15 -2.20 -21.32
N ALA A 99 3.96 -3.23 -21.13
CA ALA A 99 3.71 -4.27 -20.14
C ALA A 99 3.60 -3.69 -18.72
N GLY A 100 4.50 -2.78 -18.33
CA GLY A 100 4.40 -2.06 -17.06
C GLY A 100 3.09 -1.28 -16.91
N PHE A 101 2.68 -0.56 -17.96
CA PHE A 101 1.41 0.16 -17.97
C PHE A 101 0.22 -0.79 -17.85
N LEU A 102 0.21 -1.91 -18.58
CA LEU A 102 -0.85 -2.92 -18.51
C LEU A 102 -0.94 -3.55 -17.12
N CYS A 103 0.19 -3.89 -16.48
CA CYS A 103 0.20 -4.38 -15.09
C CYS A 103 -0.43 -3.36 -14.13
N ALA A 104 -0.09 -2.08 -14.26
CA ALA A 104 -0.65 -1.02 -13.44
C ALA A 104 -2.16 -0.80 -13.72
N ALA A 105 -2.57 -0.83 -14.99
CA ALA A 105 -3.97 -0.71 -15.37
C ALA A 105 -4.81 -1.87 -14.81
N LEU A 106 -4.31 -3.10 -14.90
CA LEU A 106 -4.95 -4.28 -14.31
C LEU A 106 -5.04 -4.15 -12.79
N TYR A 107 -3.99 -3.64 -12.12
CA TYR A 107 -4.03 -3.38 -10.68
C TYR A 107 -5.12 -2.36 -10.33
N VAL A 108 -5.22 -1.24 -11.04
CA VAL A 108 -6.24 -0.21 -10.77
C VAL A 108 -7.66 -0.73 -11.01
N MET A 109 -7.86 -1.56 -12.02
CA MET A 109 -9.19 -2.07 -12.40
C MET A 109 -9.58 -3.35 -11.65
N CYS A 110 -8.65 -3.99 -10.94
CA CYS A 110 -8.91 -5.22 -10.20
C CYS A 110 -9.92 -4.96 -9.06
N PRO A 111 -11.07 -5.65 -9.03
CA PRO A 111 -12.08 -5.46 -7.98
C PRO A 111 -11.53 -5.72 -6.58
N PHE A 112 -10.62 -6.70 -6.46
CA PHE A 112 -9.98 -7.05 -5.19
C PHE A 112 -9.18 -5.87 -4.63
N THR A 113 -8.22 -5.33 -5.38
CA THR A 113 -7.40 -4.19 -4.92
C THR A 113 -8.24 -2.92 -4.80
N LEU A 114 -9.31 -2.77 -5.57
CA LEU A 114 -10.23 -1.65 -5.44
C LEU A 114 -10.91 -1.62 -4.07
N PHE A 115 -11.25 -2.79 -3.51
CA PHE A 115 -11.83 -2.91 -2.18
C PHE A 115 -10.78 -2.89 -1.08
N TYR A 116 -9.74 -3.71 -1.19
CA TYR A 116 -8.76 -3.91 -0.12
C TYR A 116 -7.80 -2.73 0.06
N ASP A 117 -7.43 -2.01 -1.00
CA ASP A 117 -6.61 -0.78 -0.87
C ASP A 117 -7.37 0.36 -0.17
N ARG A 118 -8.68 0.23 0.02
CA ARG A 118 -9.51 1.21 0.74
C ARG A 118 -9.81 0.80 2.18
N THR A 119 -9.41 -0.39 2.58
CA THR A 119 -9.75 -1.00 3.87
C THR A 119 -8.48 -1.10 4.71
N ALA A 120 -8.50 -0.63 5.96
CA ALA A 120 -7.31 -0.50 6.78
C ALA A 120 -6.85 -1.83 7.43
N LEU A 121 -6.49 -2.81 6.60
CA LEU A 121 -6.04 -4.14 6.99
C LEU A 121 -4.51 -4.28 6.94
N ALA A 122 -3.96 -5.20 7.73
CA ALA A 122 -2.52 -5.48 7.77
C ALA A 122 -1.99 -6.14 6.48
N ASP A 123 -2.87 -6.60 5.58
CA ASP A 123 -2.51 -7.13 4.27
C ASP A 123 -1.99 -6.07 3.30
N GLY A 124 -2.38 -4.80 3.51
CA GLY A 124 -1.92 -3.64 2.73
C GLY A 124 -0.39 -3.48 2.75
N PRO A 125 0.23 -3.25 3.93
CA PRO A 125 1.68 -3.11 4.00
C PRO A 125 2.40 -4.39 3.60
N LEU A 126 1.87 -5.57 3.96
CA LEU A 126 2.45 -6.86 3.54
C LEU A 126 2.55 -6.95 2.00
N SER A 127 1.46 -6.64 1.30
CA SER A 127 1.41 -6.67 -0.17
C SER A 127 2.36 -5.64 -0.79
N ALA A 128 2.40 -4.43 -0.23
CA ALA A 128 3.30 -3.37 -0.69
C ALA A 128 4.78 -3.76 -0.54
N PHE A 129 5.18 -4.25 0.63
CA PHE A 129 6.56 -4.68 0.87
C PHE A 129 6.94 -5.94 0.10
N ALA A 130 6.01 -6.89 -0.09
CA ALA A 130 6.25 -8.06 -0.94
C ALA A 130 6.50 -7.64 -2.40
N ALA A 131 5.68 -6.73 -2.94
CA ALA A 131 5.86 -6.21 -4.29
C ALA A 131 7.16 -5.41 -4.44
N LEU A 132 7.52 -4.58 -3.45
CA LEU A 132 8.81 -3.88 -3.44
C LEU A 132 9.99 -4.87 -3.37
N THR A 133 9.90 -5.90 -2.54
CA THR A 133 10.94 -6.93 -2.43
C THR A 133 11.18 -7.60 -3.77
N LEU A 134 10.11 -8.03 -4.45
CA LEU A 134 10.21 -8.60 -5.80
C LEU A 134 10.83 -7.61 -6.80
N LEU A 135 10.39 -6.35 -6.77
CA LEU A 135 10.93 -5.30 -7.62
C LEU A 135 12.45 -5.13 -7.41
N TRP A 136 12.90 -5.09 -6.17
CA TRP A 136 14.31 -4.93 -5.83
C TRP A 136 15.14 -6.16 -6.21
N SER A 137 14.63 -7.38 -6.00
CA SER A 137 15.28 -8.61 -6.46
C SER A 137 15.52 -8.59 -7.97
N ILE A 138 14.51 -8.20 -8.76
CA ILE A 138 14.66 -8.06 -10.23
C ILE A 138 15.68 -6.96 -10.57
N ALA A 139 15.68 -5.85 -9.83
CA ALA A 139 16.60 -4.74 -10.07
C ALA A 139 18.06 -5.12 -9.78
N VAL A 140 18.33 -5.94 -8.77
CA VAL A 140 19.67 -6.43 -8.44
C VAL A 140 20.17 -7.38 -9.52
N ILE A 141 19.39 -8.41 -9.88
CA ILE A 141 19.77 -9.41 -10.89
C ILE A 141 20.11 -8.74 -12.23
N ARG A 142 19.31 -7.77 -12.67
CA ARG A 142 19.55 -7.07 -13.95
C ARG A 142 20.74 -6.12 -13.92
N ARG A 143 21.14 -5.61 -12.75
CA ARG A 143 22.38 -4.82 -12.63
C ARG A 143 23.60 -5.70 -12.81
N GLU A 144 23.61 -6.88 -12.20
CA GLU A 144 24.72 -7.83 -12.33
C GLU A 144 24.84 -8.37 -13.76
N ALA A 145 23.73 -8.73 -14.40
CA ALA A 145 23.73 -9.17 -15.80
C ALA A 145 24.33 -8.13 -16.77
N CYS A 146 24.21 -6.84 -16.45
CA CYS A 146 24.81 -5.76 -17.24
C CYS A 146 26.32 -5.61 -17.00
N MET A 147 26.83 -6.01 -15.82
CA MET A 147 28.25 -5.93 -15.44
C MET A 147 29.09 -7.07 -16.05
N PHE A 148 28.50 -8.25 -16.27
CA PHE A 148 29.17 -9.42 -16.85
C PHE A 148 29.17 -9.48 -18.39
N CYS A 149 28.69 -8.43 -19.06
CA CYS A 149 28.63 -8.34 -20.53
C CYS A 149 29.82 -7.59 -21.17
N TYR A 150 30.92 -7.41 -20.44
CA TYR A 150 32.15 -6.79 -20.93
C TYR A 150 33.27 -7.81 -21.10
#